data_AF-R5B743-F1
#
_entry.id   AF-R5B743-F1
#
_cell.length_a   1.000
_cell.length_b   1.000
_cell.length_c   1.000
_cell.angle_alpha   90.00
_cell.angle_beta   90.00
_cell.angle_gamma   90.00
#
_symmetry.space_group_name_H-M   'P 1'
#
loop_
_entity.id
_entity.type
_entity.pdbx_description
1 polymer ?
#
loop_
_entity_poly.entity_id
_entity_poly.type
_entity_poly.pdbx_seq_one_letter_code
_entity_poly.pdbx_strand_id
1 'polypeptide(L)'
;MKNLGLFISIILTALMANAQNKIEIIANGQTMTATLADTEAARQLLTRLDNGPVTIRMNDYGGFEKVGSLPWSLPASNRQITTTAGDIMLYQGDNIVIFYGSNSWSYTPLGRIDGAGVSEIRDFLSGNSINVTFAKQGQSGIDDITADTDKEPEIYTLQGRRISLAGRKISDLPKGIYIINGKKQLIK
;
A
#
# COMPACT_ATOMS: atom_id res chain seq x y z
N MET A 1 26.00 13.00 -28.84
CA MET A 1 24.84 13.24 -27.93
C MET A 1 24.37 11.90 -27.37
N LYS A 2 25.08 11.37 -26.37
CA LYS A 2 24.68 10.21 -25.58
C LYS A 2 24.86 10.68 -24.15
N ASN A 3 23.78 10.73 -23.35
CA ASN A 3 23.74 10.92 -21.87
C ASN A 3 22.41 11.51 -21.36
N LEU A 4 21.34 11.59 -22.17
CA LEU A 4 20.04 12.04 -21.67
C LEU A 4 19.17 10.92 -21.05
N GLY A 5 19.50 9.64 -21.31
CA GLY A 5 18.74 8.49 -20.80
C GLY A 5 19.04 8.09 -19.34
N LEU A 6 20.19 8.49 -18.79
CA LEU A 6 20.62 8.02 -17.46
C LEU A 6 19.96 8.82 -16.31
N PHE A 7 19.67 10.11 -16.51
CA PHE A 7 19.03 10.95 -15.49
C PHE A 7 17.54 10.66 -15.31
N ILE A 8 16.83 10.35 -16.40
CA ILE A 8 15.39 10.01 -16.34
C ILE A 8 15.18 8.68 -15.60
N SER A 9 16.10 7.71 -15.75
CA SER A 9 16.03 6.44 -15.05
C SER A 9 16.28 6.59 -13.55
N ILE A 10 17.30 7.34 -13.12
CA ILE A 10 17.61 7.51 -11.69
C ILE A 10 16.47 8.22 -10.96
N ILE A 11 15.89 9.27 -11.56
CA ILE A 11 14.76 10.00 -10.98
C ILE A 11 13.52 9.10 -10.89
N LEU A 12 13.22 8.31 -11.93
CA LEU A 12 12.10 7.38 -11.91
C LEU A 12 12.30 6.25 -10.89
N THR A 13 13.51 5.70 -10.77
CA THR A 13 13.85 4.70 -9.75
C THR A 13 13.74 5.27 -8.33
N ALA A 14 14.19 6.50 -8.08
CA ALA A 14 14.07 7.14 -6.77
C ALA A 14 12.59 7.44 -6.40
N LEU A 15 11.78 7.87 -7.36
CA LEU A 15 10.34 8.06 -7.19
C LEU A 15 9.61 6.73 -6.90
N MET A 16 9.97 5.66 -7.62
CA MET A 16 9.40 4.32 -7.38
C MET A 16 9.88 3.71 -6.06
N ALA A 17 11.15 3.89 -5.67
CA ALA A 17 11.65 3.46 -4.37
C ALA A 17 10.94 4.19 -3.21
N ASN A 18 10.65 5.49 -3.36
CA ASN A 18 9.86 6.25 -2.38
C ASN A 18 8.38 5.81 -2.33
N ALA A 19 7.80 5.40 -3.45
CA ALA A 19 6.43 4.85 -3.48
C ALA A 19 6.35 3.46 -2.81
N GLN A 20 7.42 2.66 -2.89
CA GLN A 20 7.49 1.33 -2.27
C GLN A 20 7.65 1.34 -0.75
N ASN A 21 7.92 2.50 -0.12
CA ASN A 21 8.12 2.61 1.33
C ASN A 21 6.98 3.37 2.03
N LYS A 22 5.77 3.30 1.47
CA LYS A 22 4.58 4.00 1.99
C LYS A 22 3.46 3.04 2.30
N ILE A 23 2.69 3.38 3.32
CA ILE A 23 1.49 2.67 3.74
C ILE A 23 0.31 3.64 3.79
N GLU A 24 -0.89 3.09 3.68
CA GLU A 24 -2.13 3.78 3.99
C GLU A 24 -2.56 3.45 5.41
N ILE A 25 -3.08 4.46 6.10
CA ILE A 25 -3.66 4.36 7.43
C ILE A 25 -5.09 4.86 7.33
N ILE A 26 -6.03 4.04 7.78
CA ILE A 26 -7.46 4.32 7.71
C ILE A 26 -7.99 4.36 9.13
N ALA A 27 -8.55 5.50 9.52
CA ALA A 27 -9.16 5.70 10.82
C ALA A 27 -10.36 6.64 10.65
N ASN A 28 -11.45 6.38 11.40
CA ASN A 28 -12.63 7.26 11.39
C ASN A 28 -13.19 7.59 9.98
N GLY A 29 -13.08 6.64 9.03
CA GLY A 29 -13.54 6.83 7.65
C GLY A 29 -12.66 7.74 6.79
N GLN A 30 -11.52 8.18 7.32
CA GLN A 30 -10.50 8.95 6.61
C GLN A 30 -9.30 8.06 6.27
N THR A 31 -8.57 8.41 5.22
CA THR A 31 -7.33 7.74 4.82
C THR A 31 -6.21 8.77 4.80
N MET A 32 -5.08 8.44 5.43
CA MET A 32 -3.84 9.19 5.35
C MET A 32 -2.71 8.27 4.87
N THR A 33 -1.71 8.85 4.21
CA THR A 33 -0.49 8.12 3.83
C THR A 33 0.58 8.32 4.89
N ALA A 34 1.39 7.29 5.13
CA ALA A 34 2.58 7.39 5.96
C ALA A 34 3.81 6.87 5.22
N THR A 35 4.92 7.59 5.36
CA THR A 35 6.24 7.14 4.90
C THR A 35 6.90 6.31 6.00
N LEU A 36 7.32 5.09 5.67
CA LEU A 36 8.01 4.19 6.58
C LEU A 36 9.46 4.64 6.84
N ALA A 37 9.96 4.37 8.04
CA ALA A 37 11.34 4.63 8.41
C ALA A 37 12.28 3.59 7.77
N ASP A 38 13.56 3.94 7.64
CA ASP A 38 14.59 2.98 7.19
C ASP A 38 15.04 2.08 8.36
N THR A 39 14.14 1.21 8.83
CA THR A 39 14.39 0.25 9.92
C THR A 39 13.94 -1.15 9.52
N GLU A 40 14.55 -2.16 10.12
CA GLU A 40 14.17 -3.56 9.87
C GLU A 40 12.71 -3.83 10.31
N ALA A 41 12.26 -3.20 11.41
CA ALA A 41 10.87 -3.27 11.86
C ALA A 41 9.90 -2.74 10.80
N ALA A 42 10.21 -1.61 10.17
CA ALA A 42 9.37 -1.00 9.15
C ALA A 42 9.31 -1.85 7.87
N ARG A 43 10.43 -2.44 7.44
CA ARG A 43 10.45 -3.37 6.30
C ARG A 43 9.65 -4.64 6.57
N GLN A 44 9.74 -5.19 7.79
CA GLN A 44 8.93 -6.34 8.17
C GLN A 44 7.45 -5.99 8.33
N LEU A 45 7.11 -4.79 8.81
CA LEU A 45 5.73 -4.30 8.81
C LEU A 45 5.18 -4.30 7.38
N LEU A 46 5.91 -3.70 6.43
CA LEU A 46 5.51 -3.68 5.02
C LEU A 46 5.32 -5.09 4.44
N THR A 47 6.28 -5.99 4.69
CA THR A 47 6.20 -7.41 4.27
C THR A 47 4.98 -8.11 4.84
N ARG A 48 4.57 -7.76 6.07
CA ARG A 48 3.38 -8.35 6.70
C ARG A 48 2.11 -7.85 6.03
N LEU A 49 2.07 -6.57 5.65
CA LEU A 49 0.99 -5.95 4.91
C LEU A 49 0.85 -6.45 3.46
N ASP A 50 1.88 -7.10 2.89
CA ASP A 50 1.75 -7.82 1.62
C ASP A 50 0.74 -8.99 1.70
N ASN A 51 0.49 -9.54 2.89
CA ASN A 51 -0.53 -10.57 3.10
C ASN A 51 -1.95 -9.98 3.27
N GLY A 52 -2.07 -8.66 3.22
CA GLY A 52 -3.32 -7.93 3.33
C GLY A 52 -3.33 -6.88 4.46
N PRO A 53 -4.35 -5.99 4.46
CA PRO A 53 -4.52 -5.00 5.51
C PRO A 53 -4.73 -5.61 6.90
N VAL A 54 -4.23 -4.92 7.92
CA VAL A 54 -4.48 -5.25 9.32
C VAL A 54 -5.29 -4.16 9.99
N THR A 55 -6.35 -4.54 10.69
CA THR A 55 -7.12 -3.64 11.55
C THR A 55 -6.80 -3.89 13.02
N ILE A 56 -6.42 -2.84 13.72
CA ILE A 56 -6.01 -2.87 15.12
C ILE A 56 -6.95 -1.95 15.89
N ARG A 57 -7.50 -2.46 17.00
CA ARG A 57 -8.19 -1.62 17.97
C ARG A 57 -7.13 -0.85 18.76
N MET A 58 -7.09 0.47 18.59
CA MET A 58 -6.14 1.34 19.26
C MET A 58 -6.83 2.21 20.30
N ASN A 59 -6.25 2.30 21.49
CA ASN A 59 -6.78 3.07 22.61
C ASN A 59 -5.92 4.28 22.90
N ASP A 60 -6.54 5.30 23.46
CA ASP A 60 -5.83 6.46 23.99
C ASP A 60 -4.93 6.07 25.16
N TYR A 61 -3.71 6.61 25.18
CA TYR A 61 -2.81 6.48 26.31
C TYR A 61 -2.05 7.79 26.52
N GLY A 62 -1.93 8.20 27.78
CA GLY A 62 -1.18 9.41 28.16
C GLY A 62 -1.73 10.75 27.64
N GLY A 63 -2.81 10.78 26.85
CA GLY A 63 -3.34 11.99 26.23
C GLY A 63 -2.49 12.53 25.06
N PHE A 64 -1.60 11.71 24.50
CA PHE A 64 -0.74 12.09 23.37
C PHE A 64 -0.51 10.98 22.33
N GLU A 65 -1.01 9.77 22.56
CA GLU A 65 -0.82 8.64 21.64
C GLU A 65 -2.03 7.71 21.57
N LYS A 66 -2.13 7.01 20.45
CA LYS A 66 -2.94 5.80 20.27
C LYS A 66 -2.02 4.59 20.28
N VAL A 67 -2.38 3.56 21.02
CA VAL A 67 -1.62 2.30 21.10
C VAL A 67 -2.53 1.09 20.87
N GLY A 68 -2.03 0.10 20.13
CA GLY A 68 -2.69 -1.19 19.96
C GLY A 68 -1.70 -2.29 19.58
N SER A 69 -2.07 -3.53 19.87
CA SER A 69 -1.21 -4.69 19.64
C SER A 69 -1.39 -5.22 18.22
N LEU A 70 -0.28 -5.44 17.52
CA LEU A 70 -0.18 -6.19 16.29
C LEU A 70 -0.42 -7.68 16.62
N PRO A 71 -1.15 -8.45 15.79
CA PRO A 71 -1.25 -9.91 15.97
C PRO A 71 0.05 -10.70 15.78
N TRP A 72 1.19 -10.03 15.58
CA TRP A 72 2.51 -10.63 15.37
C TRP A 72 3.60 -9.65 15.82
N SER A 73 4.76 -10.18 16.18
CA SER A 73 5.90 -9.36 16.59
C SER A 73 6.73 -8.87 15.39
N LEU A 74 7.42 -7.75 15.60
CA LEU A 74 8.40 -7.14 14.72
C LEU A 74 9.75 -6.99 15.47
N PRO A 75 10.88 -7.00 14.77
CA PRO A 75 12.19 -6.89 15.40
C PRO A 75 12.41 -5.49 15.98
N ALA A 76 12.51 -5.40 17.30
CA ALA A 76 12.78 -4.14 17.99
C ALA A 76 14.25 -3.71 17.85
N SER A 77 14.46 -2.44 17.50
CA SER A 77 15.75 -1.74 17.50
C SER A 77 15.58 -0.40 18.22
N ASN A 78 15.30 -0.49 19.52
CA ASN A 78 14.89 0.66 20.31
C ASN A 78 16.00 1.71 20.44
N ARG A 79 15.62 2.99 20.36
CA ARG A 79 16.48 4.14 20.64
C ARG A 79 15.69 5.22 21.36
N GLN A 80 16.40 6.03 22.16
CA GLN A 80 15.80 7.22 22.76
C GLN A 80 15.39 8.19 21.66
N ILE A 81 14.12 8.58 21.65
CA ILE A 81 13.58 9.49 20.64
C ILE A 81 12.46 10.34 21.25
N THR A 82 12.42 11.61 20.86
CA THR A 82 11.30 12.51 21.16
C THR A 82 10.35 12.49 19.97
N THR A 83 9.12 12.04 20.20
CA THR A 83 8.07 11.95 19.19
C THR A 83 7.31 13.27 19.06
N THR A 84 6.66 13.42 17.92
CA THR A 84 5.77 14.52 17.57
C THR A 84 4.54 13.98 16.86
N ALA A 85 3.51 14.82 16.70
CA ALA A 85 2.29 14.40 16.02
C ALA A 85 2.59 13.86 14.61
N GLY A 86 1.99 12.71 14.30
CA GLY A 86 2.18 11.96 13.05
C GLY A 86 3.24 10.86 13.14
N ASP A 87 4.10 10.83 14.17
CA ASP A 87 5.10 9.77 14.30
C ASP A 87 4.45 8.40 14.62
N ILE A 88 5.00 7.35 14.02
CA ILE A 88 4.57 5.96 14.19
C ILE A 88 5.74 5.15 14.73
N MET A 89 5.53 4.52 15.88
CA MET A 89 6.55 3.78 16.61
C MET A 89 6.10 2.36 16.92
N LEU A 90 7.07 1.47 17.12
CA LEU A 90 6.91 0.17 17.73
C LEU A 90 7.41 0.21 19.16
N TYR A 91 6.60 -0.34 20.07
CA TYR A 91 6.91 -0.50 21.48
C TYR A 91 6.77 -1.97 21.89
N GLN A 92 7.71 -2.47 22.70
CA GLN A 92 7.77 -3.85 23.20
C GLN A 92 7.75 -4.97 22.14
N GLY A 93 7.97 -4.62 20.86
CA GLY A 93 8.08 -5.58 19.76
C GLY A 93 6.75 -5.92 19.08
N ASP A 94 5.61 -5.56 19.66
CA ASP A 94 4.28 -5.89 19.10
C ASP A 94 3.24 -4.77 19.26
N ASN A 95 3.53 -3.69 19.99
CA ASN A 95 2.60 -2.57 20.11
C ASN A 95 2.94 -1.48 19.10
N ILE A 96 2.02 -1.20 18.18
CA ILE A 96 2.13 -0.05 17.28
C ILE A 96 1.52 1.18 17.97
N VAL A 97 2.22 2.30 17.85
CA VAL A 97 1.87 3.57 18.50
C VAL A 97 1.81 4.67 17.44
N ILE A 98 0.73 5.45 17.41
CA ILE A 98 0.63 6.68 16.60
C ILE A 98 0.50 7.88 17.54
N PHE A 99 1.41 8.83 17.40
CA PHE A 99 1.44 10.03 18.24
C PHE A 99 0.60 11.17 17.65
N TYR A 100 -0.16 11.85 18.50
CA TYR A 100 -0.82 13.13 18.23
C TYR A 100 -0.39 14.23 19.22
N GLY A 101 0.56 13.91 20.09
CA GLY A 101 1.30 14.81 20.97
C GLY A 101 2.80 14.47 20.94
N SER A 102 3.50 14.74 22.04
CA SER A 102 4.94 14.49 22.15
C SER A 102 5.25 13.66 23.39
N ASN A 103 6.17 12.71 23.25
CA ASN A 103 6.75 11.94 24.34
C ASN A 103 8.23 11.64 24.07
N SER A 104 9.04 11.45 25.10
CA SER A 104 10.44 11.04 24.96
C SER A 104 10.69 9.72 25.66
N TRP A 105 10.89 8.65 24.88
CA TRP A 105 11.13 7.31 25.43
C TRP A 105 11.96 6.47 24.47
N SER A 106 12.18 5.21 24.85
CA SER A 106 12.87 4.20 24.05
C SER A 106 11.88 3.50 23.12
N TYR A 107 11.99 3.76 21.82
CA TYR A 107 11.08 3.23 20.78
C TYR A 107 11.86 2.73 19.56
N THR A 108 11.22 1.87 18.77
CA THR A 108 11.69 1.52 17.42
C THR A 108 10.87 2.30 16.38
N PRO A 109 11.48 3.16 15.54
CA PRO A 109 10.75 3.90 14.51
C PRO A 109 10.15 2.99 13.44
N LEU A 110 8.87 3.20 13.12
CA LEU A 110 8.18 2.53 12.02
C LEU A 110 7.91 3.47 10.84
N GLY A 111 7.55 4.73 11.10
CA GLY A 111 7.24 5.68 10.04
C GLY A 111 6.63 6.97 10.55
N ARG A 112 6.04 7.74 9.64
CA ARG A 112 5.38 9.01 9.94
C ARG A 112 4.26 9.30 8.94
N ILE A 113 3.13 9.82 9.42
CA ILE A 113 2.04 10.32 8.57
C ILE A 113 2.52 11.55 7.78
N ASP A 114 2.25 11.53 6.47
CA ASP A 114 2.69 12.54 5.52
C ASP A 114 1.74 13.75 5.52
N GLY A 115 2.30 14.96 5.37
CA GLY A 115 1.55 16.16 4.95
C GLY A 115 0.48 16.71 5.90
N ALA A 116 0.32 16.14 7.09
CA ALA A 116 -0.70 16.54 8.06
C ALA A 116 -0.13 17.31 9.26
N GLY A 117 -0.82 18.38 9.65
CA GLY A 117 -0.55 19.17 10.85
C GLY A 117 -1.13 18.53 12.13
N VAL A 118 -0.76 19.08 13.29
CA VAL A 118 -1.14 18.53 14.60
C VAL A 118 -2.66 18.41 14.78
N SER A 119 -3.43 19.40 14.34
CA SER A 119 -4.90 19.36 14.42
C SER A 119 -5.49 18.27 13.55
N GLU A 120 -5.02 18.12 12.31
CA GLU A 120 -5.49 17.10 11.38
C GLU A 120 -5.19 15.68 11.90
N ILE A 121 -4.01 15.47 12.49
CA ILE A 121 -3.67 14.19 13.15
C ILE A 121 -4.59 13.91 14.34
N ARG A 122 -4.93 14.92 15.15
CA ARG A 122 -5.86 14.75 16.29
C ARG A 122 -7.27 14.43 15.84
N ASP A 123 -7.75 15.08 14.80
CA ASP A 123 -9.07 14.84 14.24
C ASP A 123 -9.15 13.43 13.62
N PHE A 124 -8.12 13.05 12.87
CA PHE A 124 -7.96 11.72 12.28
C PHE A 124 -8.03 10.60 13.34
N LEU A 125 -7.38 10.80 14.49
CA LEU A 125 -7.32 9.85 15.60
C LEU A 125 -8.35 10.12 16.70
N SER A 126 -9.38 10.93 16.43
CA SER A 126 -10.38 11.33 17.43
C SER A 126 -11.14 10.13 18.01
N GLY A 127 -11.51 10.25 19.29
CA GLY A 127 -12.19 9.19 20.06
C GLY A 127 -11.24 8.39 20.97
N ASN A 128 -11.75 7.83 22.06
CA ASN A 128 -10.91 7.13 23.05
C ASN A 128 -10.40 5.78 22.57
N SER A 129 -11.20 5.08 21.76
CA SER A 129 -10.90 3.75 21.25
C SER A 129 -11.43 3.65 19.83
N ILE A 130 -10.54 3.42 18.87
CA ILE A 130 -10.85 3.41 17.45
C ILE A 130 -10.25 2.18 16.79
N ASN A 131 -10.83 1.76 15.67
CA ASN A 131 -10.20 0.78 14.79
C ASN A 131 -9.35 1.53 13.76
N VAL A 132 -8.08 1.20 13.70
CA VAL A 132 -7.13 1.75 12.72
C VAL A 132 -6.69 0.62 11.81
N THR A 133 -6.87 0.79 10.51
CA THR A 133 -6.41 -0.16 9.50
C THR A 133 -5.12 0.34 8.87
N PHE A 134 -4.10 -0.51 8.81
CA PHE A 134 -2.87 -0.28 8.07
C PHE A 134 -2.89 -1.16 6.84
N ALA A 135 -2.58 -0.58 5.68
CA ALA A 135 -2.52 -1.28 4.41
C ALA A 135 -1.30 -0.81 3.63
N LYS A 136 -0.75 -1.65 2.75
CA LYS A 136 0.25 -1.19 1.80
C LYS A 136 -0.38 -0.11 0.91
N GLN A 137 0.33 0.98 0.64
CA GLN A 137 -0.17 1.97 -0.32
C GLN A 137 -0.33 1.29 -1.67
N GLY A 138 -1.51 1.40 -2.27
CA GLY A 138 -1.83 0.67 -3.48
C GLY A 138 -0.80 0.90 -4.59
N GLN A 139 0.02 -0.12 -4.86
CA GLN A 139 0.12 -0.58 -6.24
C GLN A 139 -1.33 -0.76 -6.70
N SER A 140 -1.72 0.01 -7.73
CA SER A 140 -3.02 -0.11 -8.38
C SER A 140 -3.47 -1.58 -8.40
N GLY A 141 -4.75 -1.88 -8.17
CA GLY A 141 -5.33 -3.24 -8.14
C GLY A 141 -5.27 -4.02 -9.47
N ILE A 142 -4.19 -3.80 -10.22
CA ILE A 142 -3.75 -4.46 -11.43
C ILE A 142 -2.75 -5.57 -11.07
N ASP A 143 -2.02 -5.47 -9.95
CA ASP A 143 -1.02 -6.49 -9.56
C ASP A 143 -1.65 -7.77 -8.98
N ASP A 144 -2.86 -7.69 -8.40
CA ASP A 144 -3.69 -8.85 -8.02
C ASP A 144 -4.49 -9.43 -9.20
N ILE A 145 -4.34 -8.86 -10.40
CA ILE A 145 -4.74 -9.58 -11.61
C ILE A 145 -3.58 -10.52 -11.93
N THR A 146 -3.54 -11.67 -11.26
CA THR A 146 -3.16 -12.88 -12.00
C THR A 146 -4.04 -12.86 -13.24
N ALA A 147 -3.44 -12.68 -14.41
CA ALA A 147 -4.13 -12.94 -15.66
C ALA A 147 -4.83 -14.26 -15.44
N ASP A 148 -6.16 -14.24 -15.53
CA ASP A 148 -6.97 -15.44 -15.44
C ASP A 148 -6.62 -16.25 -16.68
N THR A 149 -5.48 -16.94 -16.64
CA THR A 149 -4.94 -17.72 -17.77
C THR A 149 -5.83 -18.90 -18.10
N ASP A 150 -6.85 -19.15 -17.27
CA ASP A 150 -7.89 -20.15 -17.45
C ASP A 150 -9.18 -19.57 -18.05
N LYS A 151 -9.29 -18.25 -18.26
CA LYS A 151 -10.42 -17.66 -18.99
C LYS A 151 -10.21 -17.76 -20.50
N GLU A 152 -11.19 -18.37 -21.16
CA GLU A 152 -11.37 -18.30 -22.61
C GLU A 152 -11.21 -16.84 -23.08
N PRO A 153 -10.41 -16.59 -24.14
CA PRO A 153 -10.11 -15.24 -24.60
C PRO A 153 -11.38 -14.48 -24.94
N GLU A 154 -11.42 -13.20 -24.57
CA GLU A 154 -12.51 -12.32 -24.97
C GLU A 154 -12.31 -11.89 -26.41
N ILE A 155 -13.21 -12.32 -27.29
CA ILE A 155 -13.14 -12.04 -28.72
C ILE A 155 -14.38 -11.25 -29.13
N TYR A 156 -14.17 -10.13 -29.81
CA TYR A 156 -15.23 -9.29 -30.37
C TYR A 156 -14.99 -9.01 -31.85
N THR A 157 -16.07 -8.88 -32.62
CA THR A 157 -16.00 -8.26 -33.95
C THR A 157 -15.78 -6.75 -33.84
N LEU A 158 -15.42 -6.09 -34.94
CA LEU A 158 -15.32 -4.62 -34.97
C LEU A 158 -16.66 -3.91 -34.72
N GLN A 159 -17.79 -4.62 -34.87
CA GLN A 159 -19.13 -4.12 -34.51
C GLN A 159 -19.47 -4.36 -33.03
N GLY A 160 -18.53 -4.83 -32.21
CA GLY A 160 -18.72 -5.07 -30.78
C GLY A 160 -19.43 -6.37 -30.43
N ARG A 161 -19.69 -7.25 -31.41
CA ARG A 161 -20.35 -8.54 -31.15
C ARG A 161 -19.35 -9.52 -30.53
N ARG A 162 -19.66 -10.03 -29.34
CA ARG A 162 -18.87 -11.08 -28.66
C ARG A 162 -18.94 -12.41 -29.44
N ILE A 163 -17.81 -13.09 -29.54
CA ILE A 163 -17.66 -14.41 -30.16
C ILE A 163 -17.18 -15.40 -29.09
N SER A 164 -17.89 -16.52 -28.97
CA SER A 164 -17.45 -17.67 -28.16
C SER A 164 -16.67 -18.66 -29.03
N LEU A 165 -15.54 -19.15 -28.53
CA LEU A 165 -14.77 -20.20 -29.20
C LEU A 165 -15.40 -21.58 -29.04
N ALA A 166 -16.08 -21.84 -27.92
CA ALA A 166 -16.71 -23.14 -27.62
C ALA A 166 -15.76 -24.34 -27.88
N GLY A 167 -14.51 -24.22 -27.44
CA GLY A 167 -13.47 -25.25 -27.63
C GLY A 167 -12.73 -25.21 -28.98
N ARG A 168 -13.04 -24.28 -29.89
CA ARG A 168 -12.28 -24.05 -31.13
C ARG A 168 -11.05 -23.18 -30.87
N LYS A 169 -10.05 -23.26 -31.74
CA LYS A 169 -8.89 -22.35 -31.67
C LYS A 169 -9.24 -21.00 -32.32
N ILE A 170 -8.58 -19.93 -31.88
CA ILE A 170 -8.68 -18.61 -32.51
C ILE A 170 -8.33 -18.68 -34.01
N SER A 171 -7.41 -19.56 -34.40
CA SER A 171 -7.02 -19.81 -35.80
C SER A 171 -8.16 -20.32 -36.68
N ASP A 172 -9.21 -20.87 -36.07
CA ASP A 172 -10.34 -21.47 -36.79
C ASP A 172 -11.42 -20.42 -37.10
N LEU A 173 -11.25 -19.19 -36.63
CA LEU A 173 -12.13 -18.08 -36.97
C LEU A 173 -11.99 -17.71 -38.46
N PRO A 174 -13.08 -17.26 -39.11
CA PRO A 174 -13.00 -16.71 -40.45
C PRO A 174 -11.96 -15.60 -40.56
N LYS A 175 -11.34 -15.47 -41.74
CA LYS A 175 -10.38 -14.40 -42.01
C LYS A 175 -11.03 -13.04 -41.76
N GLY A 176 -10.38 -12.19 -40.99
CA GLY A 176 -10.97 -10.92 -40.58
C GLY A 176 -10.25 -10.28 -39.40
N ILE A 177 -10.74 -9.10 -39.02
CA ILE A 177 -10.19 -8.32 -37.91
C ILE A 177 -11.07 -8.51 -36.68
N TYR A 178 -10.44 -8.84 -35.56
CA TYR A 178 -11.09 -9.07 -34.27
C TYR A 178 -10.41 -8.25 -33.18
N ILE A 179 -11.14 -7.97 -32.11
CA ILE A 179 -10.57 -7.48 -30.85
C ILE A 179 -10.45 -8.69 -29.94
N ILE A 180 -9.22 -9.10 -29.64
CA ILE A 180 -8.89 -10.25 -28.81
C ILE A 180 -8.18 -9.74 -27.56
N ASN A 181 -8.80 -9.92 -26.39
CA ASN A 181 -8.33 -9.40 -25.10
C ASN A 181 -7.96 -7.90 -25.18
N GLY A 182 -8.84 -7.11 -25.78
CA GLY A 182 -8.66 -5.67 -25.96
C GLY A 182 -7.68 -5.25 -27.06
N LYS A 183 -7.03 -6.19 -27.76
CA LYS A 183 -6.09 -5.89 -28.87
C LYS A 183 -6.68 -6.25 -30.23
N LYS A 184 -6.61 -5.33 -31.18
CA LYS A 184 -7.01 -5.56 -32.57
C LYS A 184 -6.03 -6.53 -33.25
N GLN A 185 -6.52 -7.64 -33.78
CA GLN A 185 -5.72 -8.68 -34.45
C GLN A 185 -6.37 -9.08 -35.78
N LEU A 186 -5.54 -9.37 -36.78
CA LEU A 186 -5.96 -9.90 -38.09
C LEU A 186 -5.78 -11.42 -38.10
N ILE A 187 -6.86 -12.16 -38.31
CA ILE A 187 -6.83 -13.59 -38.59
C ILE A 187 -6.73 -13.77 -40.12
N LYS A 188 -5.72 -14.52 -40.57
CA LYS A 188 -5.33 -14.68 -41.99
C LYS A 188 -5.71 -16.02 -42.57
#